data_AF-A0A132BUP1-F1
#
_entry.id   AF-A0A132BUP1-F1
#
_cell.length_a   1.000
_cell.length_b   1.000
_cell.length_c   1.000
_cell.angle_alpha   90.00
_cell.angle_beta   90.00
_cell.angle_gamma   90.00
#
_symmetry.space_group_name_H-M   'P 1'
#
loop_
_entity.id
_entity.type
_entity.pdbx_description
1 polymer ?
#
loop_
_entity_poly.entity_id
_entity_poly.type
_entity_poly.pdbx_seq_one_letter_code
_entity_poly.pdbx_strand_id
1 'polypeptide(L)'
;MQRVMILGQPGSGKSTLARKLGARTGLPVVHIDHIHWMPGWRERARQEKTRLCAEVHARPTWIFEGGHSASWPERLRRADTVIWLDVPLGLRFWRVIRRSLVYWGRSRPDMPDGCPEQFSLGFYRYIWRSRHRSRRAMADLLAAAAPSKQVYVLRTLRDVRAFLETAGPSAPAVRPAPSPVAQSAGQSAGPSAGPSANQSATHPATQSRPATDPHLLEDAGTT
;
A
#
# COMPACT_ATOMS: atom_id res chain seq x y z
N MET A 1 -17.32 10.97 0.84
CA MET A 1 -16.08 10.23 1.16
C MET A 1 -15.04 10.56 0.12
N GLN A 2 -13.91 11.15 0.50
CA GLN A 2 -12.85 11.58 -0.43
C GLN A 2 -11.45 11.12 0.03
N ARG A 3 -11.21 11.12 1.35
CA ARG A 3 -9.93 10.77 1.98
C ARG A 3 -10.15 9.70 3.04
N VAL A 4 -9.84 8.46 2.66
CA VAL A 4 -10.14 7.25 3.43
C VAL A 4 -8.87 6.65 3.99
N MET A 5 -8.75 6.64 5.31
CA MET A 5 -7.67 5.97 6.03
C MET A 5 -8.10 4.55 6.41
N ILE A 6 -7.35 3.54 5.97
CA ILE A 6 -7.65 2.14 6.30
C ILE A 6 -6.58 1.56 7.22
N LEU A 7 -7.03 1.14 8.39
CA LEU A 7 -6.26 0.56 9.48
C LEU A 7 -6.58 -0.92 9.65
N GLY A 8 -5.62 -1.65 10.21
CA GLY A 8 -5.76 -3.06 10.54
C GLY A 8 -4.41 -3.76 10.58
N GLN A 9 -4.31 -4.78 11.41
CA GLN A 9 -3.08 -5.56 11.56
C GLN A 9 -2.79 -6.39 10.30
N PRO A 10 -1.58 -6.94 10.11
CA PRO A 10 -1.31 -7.83 8.99
C PRO A 10 -2.32 -9.00 8.92
N GLY A 11 -2.73 -9.37 7.71
CA GLY A 11 -3.77 -10.38 7.48
C GLY A 11 -5.21 -9.91 7.69
N SER A 12 -5.46 -8.66 8.10
CA SER A 12 -6.83 -8.19 8.37
C SER A 12 -7.69 -8.01 7.11
N GLY A 13 -7.09 -7.89 5.93
CA GLY A 13 -7.78 -7.70 4.65
C GLY A 13 -7.79 -6.27 4.12
N LYS A 14 -6.96 -5.37 4.67
CA LYS A 14 -6.85 -3.95 4.24
C LYS A 14 -6.67 -3.79 2.73
N SER A 15 -5.66 -4.42 2.14
CA SER A 15 -5.38 -4.29 0.70
C SER A 15 -6.57 -4.73 -0.15
N THR A 16 -7.28 -5.79 0.26
CA THR A 16 -8.49 -6.25 -0.41
C THR A 16 -9.64 -5.24 -0.29
N LEU A 17 -9.87 -4.69 0.92
CA LEU A 17 -10.88 -3.65 1.12
C LEU A 17 -10.56 -2.41 0.30
N ALA A 18 -9.30 -1.96 0.34
CA ALA A 18 -8.84 -0.77 -0.37
C ALA A 18 -9.05 -0.90 -1.88
N ARG A 19 -8.67 -2.03 -2.48
CA ARG A 19 -8.91 -2.29 -3.92
C ARG A 19 -10.41 -2.31 -4.26
N LYS A 20 -11.23 -2.99 -3.46
CA LYS A 20 -12.69 -3.04 -3.69
C LYS A 20 -13.34 -1.67 -3.55
N LEU A 21 -12.93 -0.89 -2.55
CA LEU A 21 -13.43 0.45 -2.32
C LEU A 21 -12.99 1.40 -3.43
N GLY A 22 -11.71 1.34 -3.85
CA GLY A 22 -11.20 2.12 -4.98
C GLY A 22 -11.95 1.81 -6.27
N ALA A 23 -12.20 0.53 -6.57
CA ALA A 23 -12.99 0.12 -7.73
C ALA A 23 -14.44 0.64 -7.70
N ARG A 24 -15.06 0.77 -6.51
CA ARG A 24 -16.44 1.29 -6.37
C ARG A 24 -16.51 2.81 -6.42
N THR A 25 -15.57 3.49 -5.78
CA THR A 25 -15.59 4.94 -5.58
C THR A 25 -14.82 5.72 -6.64
N GLY A 26 -13.94 5.05 -7.41
CA GLY A 26 -12.99 5.69 -8.30
C GLY A 26 -11.83 6.40 -7.60
N LEU A 27 -11.73 6.31 -6.27
CA LEU A 27 -10.65 6.96 -5.52
C LEU A 27 -9.30 6.27 -5.72
N PRO A 28 -8.18 7.03 -5.81
CA PRO A 28 -6.86 6.45 -5.97
C PRO A 28 -6.44 5.67 -4.71
N VAL A 29 -6.02 4.42 -4.90
CA VAL A 29 -5.59 3.55 -3.79
C VAL A 29 -4.07 3.61 -3.64
N VAL A 30 -3.62 3.84 -2.41
CA VAL A 30 -2.21 3.80 -2.02
C VAL A 30 -2.01 2.75 -0.95
N HIS A 31 -1.14 1.78 -1.25
CA HIS A 31 -0.68 0.77 -0.31
C HIS A 31 0.66 1.23 0.28
N ILE A 32 0.77 1.30 1.62
CA ILE A 32 2.02 1.72 2.27
C ILE A 32 3.21 0.84 1.88
N ASP A 33 2.97 -0.42 1.53
CA ASP A 33 4.04 -1.36 1.23
C ASP A 33 4.78 -0.99 -0.08
N HIS A 34 4.13 -0.24 -0.98
CA HIS A 34 4.79 0.39 -2.15
C HIS A 34 5.72 1.55 -1.78
N ILE A 35 5.48 2.19 -0.63
CA ILE A 35 6.35 3.23 -0.06
C ILE A 35 7.43 2.59 0.81
N HIS A 36 7.11 1.53 1.53
CA HIS A 36 8.00 0.93 2.52
C HIS A 36 9.13 0.13 1.86
N TRP A 37 8.82 -0.61 0.80
CA TRP A 37 9.76 -1.52 0.16
C TRP A 37 10.24 -0.99 -1.20
N MET A 38 11.49 -1.30 -1.51
CA MET A 38 12.07 -1.30 -2.84
C MET A 38 12.21 -2.76 -3.32
N PRO A 39 12.41 -2.99 -4.64
CA PRO A 39 12.67 -4.33 -5.17
C PRO A 39 13.76 -5.06 -4.38
N GLY A 40 13.57 -6.36 -4.17
CA GLY A 40 14.48 -7.20 -3.38
C GLY A 40 14.27 -7.10 -1.87
N TRP A 41 13.07 -6.71 -1.40
CA TRP A 41 12.77 -6.56 0.03
C TRP A 41 13.67 -5.56 0.76
N ARG A 42 14.16 -4.55 0.04
CA ARG A 42 15.00 -3.49 0.62
C ARG A 42 14.11 -2.41 1.22
N GLU A 43 14.21 -2.20 2.53
CA GLU A 43 13.43 -1.18 3.23
C GLU A 43 13.90 0.23 2.83
N ARG A 44 12.95 1.14 2.59
CA ARG A 44 13.26 2.56 2.40
C ARG A 44 13.63 3.24 3.70
N ALA A 45 14.52 4.23 3.61
CA ALA A 45 14.91 5.05 4.74
C ALA A 45 13.68 5.71 5.39
N ARG A 46 13.69 5.84 6.71
CA ARG A 46 12.54 6.38 7.48
C ARG A 46 12.11 7.77 6.99
N GLN A 47 13.05 8.67 6.78
CA GLN A 47 12.77 10.03 6.30
C GLN A 47 12.10 10.02 4.93
N GLU A 48 12.56 9.16 4.02
CA GLU A 48 11.97 9.01 2.68
C GLU A 48 10.53 8.48 2.76
N LYS A 49 10.29 7.45 3.59
CA LYS A 49 8.93 6.92 3.83
C LYS A 49 7.99 8.00 4.35
N THR A 50 8.45 8.80 5.32
CA THR A 50 7.66 9.91 5.88
C THR A 50 7.35 10.97 4.83
N ARG A 51 8.34 11.37 4.03
CA ARG A 51 8.14 12.31 2.91
C ARG A 51 7.13 11.80 1.90
N LEU A 52 7.27 10.56 1.43
CA LEU A 52 6.35 9.96 0.46
C LEU A 52 4.92 9.82 1.01
N CYS A 53 4.78 9.49 2.30
CA CYS A 53 3.47 9.53 2.96
C CYS A 53 2.87 10.94 2.94
N ALA A 54 3.71 11.97 3.17
CA ALA A 54 3.30 13.37 3.16
C ALA A 54 2.75 13.81 1.81
N GLU A 55 3.45 13.46 0.74
CA GLU A 55 3.01 13.71 -0.64
C GLU A 55 1.68 13.03 -0.96
N VAL A 56 1.44 11.82 -0.43
CA VAL A 56 0.17 11.10 -0.65
C VAL A 56 -0.98 11.76 0.09
N HIS A 57 -0.87 11.96 1.40
CA HIS A 57 -2.00 12.48 2.17
C HIS A 57 -2.24 13.98 1.91
N ALA A 58 -1.29 14.68 1.27
CA ALA A 58 -1.49 16.04 0.76
C ALA A 58 -2.53 16.14 -0.37
N ARG A 59 -2.79 15.04 -1.08
CA ARG A 59 -3.72 15.00 -2.23
C ARG A 59 -5.17 15.22 -1.79
N PRO A 60 -6.03 15.77 -2.69
CA PRO A 60 -7.43 16.03 -2.36
C PRO A 60 -8.23 14.74 -2.11
N THR A 61 -7.88 13.65 -2.81
CA THR A 61 -8.56 12.35 -2.76
C THR A 61 -7.59 11.20 -2.63
N TRP A 62 -7.92 10.20 -1.81
CA TRP A 62 -7.12 8.99 -1.61
C TRP A 62 -7.83 7.93 -0.77
N ILE A 63 -7.52 6.67 -1.02
CA ILE A 63 -7.66 5.57 -0.08
C ILE A 63 -6.24 5.16 0.32
N PHE A 64 -5.86 5.40 1.57
CA PHE A 64 -4.50 5.13 2.03
C PHE A 64 -4.54 4.06 3.12
N GLU A 65 -4.06 2.87 2.78
CA GLU A 65 -4.03 1.72 3.67
C GLU A 65 -2.60 1.38 4.12
N GLY A 66 -2.47 0.86 5.34
CA GLY A 66 -1.26 0.18 5.77
C GLY A 66 -0.60 0.74 7.04
N GLY A 67 0.36 -0.02 7.54
CA GLY A 67 1.12 0.28 8.75
C GLY A 67 2.31 1.21 8.50
N HIS A 68 2.27 2.40 9.09
CA HIS A 68 3.44 3.25 9.35
C HIS A 68 2.99 4.30 10.37
N SER A 69 3.10 3.96 11.66
CA SER A 69 2.50 4.72 12.76
C SER A 69 2.94 6.18 12.81
N ALA A 70 4.17 6.49 12.39
CA ALA A 70 4.69 7.85 12.32
C ALA A 70 3.84 8.78 11.42
N SER A 71 3.12 8.23 10.43
CA SER A 71 2.24 9.02 9.56
C SER A 71 0.76 8.99 9.98
N TRP A 72 0.40 8.26 11.04
CA TRP A 72 -1.00 8.14 11.47
C TRP A 72 -1.61 9.46 11.94
N PRO A 73 -0.94 10.32 12.74
CA PRO A 73 -1.55 11.56 13.21
C PRO A 73 -1.98 12.46 12.06
N GLU A 74 -1.10 12.67 11.08
CA GLU A 74 -1.39 13.54 9.94
C GLU A 74 -2.38 12.92 8.96
N ARG A 75 -2.29 11.60 8.70
CA ARG A 75 -3.30 10.87 7.91
C ARG A 75 -4.68 10.97 8.55
N LEU A 76 -4.76 10.77 9.86
CA LEU A 76 -6.01 10.89 10.62
C LEU A 76 -6.56 12.31 10.52
N ARG A 77 -5.71 13.33 10.73
CA ARG A 77 -6.10 14.74 10.64
C ARG A 77 -6.77 15.07 9.31
N ARG A 78 -6.21 14.57 8.20
CA ARG A 78 -6.70 14.84 6.84
C ARG A 78 -7.84 13.94 6.37
N ALA A 79 -7.95 12.73 6.90
CA ALA A 79 -9.01 11.79 6.54
C ALA A 79 -10.39 12.36 6.88
N ASP A 80 -11.36 12.18 5.98
CA ASP A 80 -12.78 12.34 6.30
C ASP A 80 -13.38 11.02 6.82
N THR A 81 -12.81 9.89 6.41
CA THR A 81 -13.27 8.55 6.75
C THR A 81 -12.13 7.70 7.27
N VAL A 82 -12.34 7.02 8.40
CA VAL A 82 -11.40 6.10 9.01
C VAL A 82 -12.05 4.73 9.15
N ILE A 83 -11.40 3.71 8.59
CA ILE A 83 -11.89 2.34 8.64
C ILE A 83 -10.87 1.48 9.36
N TRP A 84 -11.29 0.80 10.42
CA TRP A 84 -10.46 -0.14 11.16
C TRP A 84 -10.95 -1.57 10.98
N LEU A 85 -10.10 -2.43 10.41
CA LEU A 85 -10.32 -3.88 10.34
C LEU A 85 -9.77 -4.56 11.60
N ASP A 86 -10.66 -4.86 12.54
CA ASP A 86 -10.38 -5.49 13.83
C ASP A 86 -10.85 -6.96 13.83
N VAL A 87 -10.22 -7.77 12.98
CA VAL A 87 -10.57 -9.18 12.79
C VAL A 87 -9.75 -10.10 13.70
N PRO A 88 -10.31 -11.27 14.11
CA PRO A 88 -9.64 -12.17 15.04
C PRO A 88 -8.32 -12.73 14.50
N LEU A 89 -7.38 -13.03 15.40
CA LEU A 89 -6.02 -13.45 15.07
C LEU A 89 -5.98 -14.73 14.22
N GLY A 90 -6.80 -15.74 14.56
CA GLY A 90 -6.85 -17.00 13.80
C GLY A 90 -7.19 -16.77 12.32
N LEU A 91 -8.16 -15.90 12.05
CA LEU A 91 -8.53 -15.52 10.68
C LEU A 91 -7.38 -14.77 9.98
N ARG A 92 -6.66 -13.88 10.69
CA ARG A 92 -5.49 -13.18 10.15
C ARG A 92 -4.39 -14.16 9.76
N PHE A 93 -4.07 -15.12 10.61
CA PHE A 93 -3.07 -16.14 10.30
C PHE A 93 -3.46 -17.01 9.12
N TRP A 94 -4.67 -17.54 9.09
CA TRP A 94 -5.15 -18.33 7.95
C TRP A 94 -5.05 -17.54 6.64
N ARG A 95 -5.41 -16.24 6.64
CA ARG A 95 -5.28 -15.38 5.46
C ARG A 95 -3.83 -15.16 5.04
N VAL A 96 -2.92 -14.98 5.98
CA VAL A 96 -1.48 -14.83 5.67
C VAL A 96 -0.92 -16.13 5.11
N ILE A 97 -1.22 -17.29 5.71
CA ILE A 97 -0.79 -18.60 5.21
C ILE A 97 -1.30 -18.84 3.80
N ARG A 98 -2.61 -18.68 3.59
CA ARG A 98 -3.23 -18.84 2.26
C ARG A 98 -2.60 -17.90 1.24
N ARG A 99 -2.34 -16.63 1.61
CA ARG A 99 -1.67 -15.66 0.73
C ARG A 99 -0.25 -16.11 0.39
N SER A 100 0.53 -16.54 1.38
CA SER A 100 1.91 -17.02 1.19
C SER A 100 1.97 -18.23 0.26
N LEU A 101 1.00 -19.14 0.32
CA LEU A 101 0.89 -20.25 -0.62
C LEU A 101 0.52 -19.80 -2.04
N VAL A 102 -0.47 -18.92 -2.19
CA VAL A 102 -0.96 -18.47 -3.51
C VAL A 102 0.06 -17.62 -4.26
N TYR A 103 0.78 -16.76 -3.55
CA TYR A 103 1.75 -15.83 -4.15
C TYR A 103 3.20 -16.29 -4.01
N TRP A 104 3.43 -17.55 -3.63
CA TRP A 104 4.77 -18.08 -3.45
C TRP A 104 5.67 -17.79 -4.67
N GLY A 105 6.79 -17.10 -4.44
CA GLY A 105 7.73 -16.74 -5.51
C GLY A 105 7.25 -15.63 -6.45
N ARG A 106 6.13 -14.96 -6.17
CA ARG A 106 5.55 -13.87 -6.99
C ARG A 106 5.30 -12.62 -6.15
N SER A 107 5.43 -11.44 -6.75
CA SER A 107 4.95 -10.19 -6.13
C SER A 107 3.43 -10.19 -6.10
N ARG A 108 2.87 -9.79 -4.95
CA ARG A 108 1.43 -9.53 -4.81
C ARG A 108 1.08 -8.13 -5.37
N PRO A 109 -0.19 -7.87 -5.77
CA PRO A 109 -0.57 -6.58 -6.37
C PRO A 109 -0.32 -5.34 -5.48
N ASP A 110 -0.35 -5.54 -4.15
CA ASP A 110 -0.09 -4.51 -3.14
C ASP A 110 1.36 -4.54 -2.62
N MET A 111 2.30 -5.04 -3.43
CA MET A 111 3.74 -4.95 -3.21
C MET A 111 4.43 -4.47 -4.50
N PRO A 112 5.60 -3.83 -4.39
CA PRO A 112 6.46 -3.56 -5.54
C PRO A 112 6.83 -4.84 -6.30
N ASP A 113 7.15 -4.67 -7.58
CA ASP A 113 7.80 -5.71 -8.37
C ASP A 113 9.17 -6.09 -7.75
N GLY A 114 9.54 -7.37 -7.83
CA GLY A 114 10.78 -7.87 -7.22
C GLY A 114 10.70 -8.10 -5.71
N CYS A 115 9.51 -8.08 -5.11
CA CYS A 115 9.26 -8.47 -3.72
C CYS A 115 8.41 -9.76 -3.68
N PRO A 116 8.98 -10.93 -4.08
CA PRO A 116 8.23 -12.18 -4.11
C PRO A 116 7.81 -12.58 -2.71
N GLU A 117 6.57 -13.03 -2.53
CA GLU A 117 6.06 -13.47 -1.23
C GLU A 117 6.87 -14.67 -0.70
N GLN A 118 7.22 -14.60 0.59
CA GLN A 118 8.07 -15.59 1.28
C GLN A 118 7.39 -16.08 2.57
N PHE A 119 7.71 -17.30 3.00
CA PHE A 119 7.35 -17.78 4.33
C PHE A 119 8.38 -17.25 5.32
N SER A 120 7.96 -16.29 6.16
CA SER A 120 8.81 -15.76 7.22
C SER A 120 8.23 -16.10 8.58
N LEU A 121 8.86 -17.05 9.29
CA LEU A 121 8.55 -17.35 10.68
C LEU A 121 8.70 -16.09 11.57
N GLY A 122 9.66 -15.22 11.24
CA GLY A 122 9.81 -13.91 11.87
C GLY A 122 8.55 -13.04 11.75
N PHE A 123 7.93 -13.03 10.57
CA PHE A 123 6.68 -12.30 10.33
C PHE A 123 5.50 -12.86 11.13
N TYR A 124 5.34 -14.19 11.20
CA TYR A 124 4.30 -14.80 12.05
C TYR A 124 4.53 -14.49 13.53
N ARG A 125 5.78 -14.60 14.00
CA ARG A 125 6.19 -14.23 15.36
C ARG A 125 5.90 -12.76 15.65
N TYR A 126 6.15 -11.86 14.70
CA TYR A 126 5.80 -10.46 14.79
C TYR A 126 4.28 -10.24 14.91
N ILE A 127 3.47 -10.89 14.06
CA ILE A 127 2.00 -10.79 14.14
C ILE A 127 1.50 -11.26 15.50
N TRP A 128 2.06 -12.35 16.04
CA TRP A 128 1.73 -12.85 17.37
C TRP A 128 2.10 -11.84 18.45
N ARG A 129 3.37 -11.41 18.51
CA ARG A 129 3.91 -10.55 19.58
C ARG A 129 3.29 -9.16 19.59
N SER A 130 3.05 -8.58 18.42
CA SER A 130 2.48 -7.23 18.28
C SER A 130 0.96 -7.19 18.49
N ARG A 131 0.28 -8.34 18.61
CA ARG A 131 -1.18 -8.43 18.47
C ARG A 131 -1.96 -7.47 19.38
N HIS A 132 -1.61 -7.39 20.66
CA HIS A 132 -2.31 -6.57 21.64
C HIS A 132 -1.86 -5.11 21.55
N ARG A 133 -0.54 -4.88 21.44
CA ARG A 133 0.06 -3.54 21.33
C ARG A 133 -0.47 -2.78 20.11
N SER A 134 -0.41 -3.38 18.92
CA SER A 134 -0.89 -2.74 17.68
C SER A 134 -2.40 -2.53 17.69
N ARG A 135 -3.16 -3.45 18.29
CA ARG A 135 -4.61 -3.28 18.43
C ARG A 135 -4.95 -2.12 19.35
N ARG A 136 -4.25 -1.99 20.49
CA ARG A 136 -4.40 -0.88 21.42
C ARG A 136 -4.05 0.45 20.75
N ALA A 137 -2.90 0.54 20.08
CA ALA A 137 -2.50 1.75 19.36
C ALA A 137 -3.52 2.20 18.30
N MET A 138 -4.19 1.27 17.61
CA MET A 138 -5.29 1.59 16.69
C MET A 138 -6.54 2.08 17.42
N ALA A 139 -6.88 1.47 18.55
CA ALA A 139 -8.01 1.92 19.38
C ALA A 139 -7.77 3.33 19.92
N ASP A 140 -6.56 3.61 20.42
CA ASP A 140 -6.16 4.93 20.93
C ASP A 140 -6.23 5.99 19.81
N LEU A 141 -5.73 5.65 18.61
CA LEU A 141 -5.82 6.53 17.45
C LEU A 141 -7.28 6.83 17.04
N LEU A 142 -8.16 5.84 17.08
CA LEU A 142 -9.58 6.04 16.80
C LEU A 142 -10.28 6.87 17.88
N ALA A 143 -9.92 6.67 19.15
CA ALA A 143 -10.44 7.48 20.25
C ALA A 143 -10.03 8.95 20.13
N ALA A 144 -8.87 9.23 19.54
CA ALA A 144 -8.40 10.59 19.24
C ALA A 144 -9.01 11.20 17.96
N ALA A 145 -9.87 10.48 17.23
CA ALA A 145 -10.50 10.99 16.02
C ALA A 145 -11.53 12.09 16.37
N ALA A 146 -11.48 13.21 15.65
CA ALA A 146 -12.47 14.28 15.81
C ALA A 146 -13.90 13.78 15.49
N PRO A 147 -14.95 14.29 16.16
CA PRO A 147 -16.35 13.88 15.93
C PRO A 147 -16.85 14.09 14.49
N SER A 148 -16.21 15.00 13.74
CA SER A 148 -16.52 15.26 12.33
C SER A 148 -16.10 14.16 11.36
N LYS A 149 -15.35 13.14 11.83
CA LYS A 149 -14.85 12.04 10.99
C LYS A 149 -15.83 10.88 10.99
N GLN A 150 -16.02 10.28 9.83
CA GLN A 150 -16.77 9.03 9.68
C GLN A 150 -15.88 7.86 10.13
N VAL A 151 -16.26 7.14 11.18
CA VAL A 151 -15.45 6.04 11.73
C VAL A 151 -16.19 4.71 11.61
N TYR A 152 -15.53 3.71 11.02
CA TYR A 152 -16.05 2.36 10.84
C TYR A 152 -15.13 1.32 11.46
N VAL A 153 -15.68 0.43 12.30
CA VAL A 153 -14.94 -0.71 12.85
C VAL A 153 -15.53 -2.00 12.27
N LEU A 154 -14.76 -2.68 11.43
CA LEU A 154 -15.18 -3.86 10.69
C LEU A 154 -14.50 -5.10 11.29
N ARG A 155 -15.30 -5.98 11.89
CA ARG A 155 -14.82 -7.18 12.60
C ARG A 155 -15.11 -8.46 11.84
N THR A 156 -16.11 -8.44 10.96
CA THR A 156 -16.54 -9.61 10.19
C THR A 156 -16.55 -9.35 8.68
N LEU A 157 -16.63 -10.43 7.89
CA LEU A 157 -16.86 -10.31 6.45
C LEU A 157 -18.23 -9.70 6.13
N ARG A 158 -19.22 -9.87 7.02
CA ARG A 158 -20.54 -9.23 6.86
C ARG A 158 -20.41 -7.73 6.97
N ASP A 159 -19.67 -7.22 7.96
CA ASP A 159 -19.42 -5.79 8.15
C ASP A 159 -18.74 -5.19 6.92
N VAL A 160 -17.73 -5.90 6.39
CA VAL A 160 -17.02 -5.49 5.16
C VAL A 160 -17.95 -5.41 3.96
N ARG A 161 -18.86 -6.39 3.79
CA ARG A 161 -19.84 -6.39 2.69
C ARG A 161 -20.85 -5.26 2.85
N ALA A 162 -21.45 -5.12 4.03
CA ALA A 162 -22.40 -4.06 4.35
C ALA A 162 -21.78 -2.68 4.13
N PHE A 163 -20.54 -2.46 4.58
CA PHE A 163 -19.82 -1.21 4.34
C PHE A 163 -19.59 -0.94 2.84
N LEU A 164 -19.20 -1.96 2.07
CA LEU A 164 -19.00 -1.77 0.64
C LEU A 164 -20.31 -1.45 -0.09
N GLU A 165 -21.43 -2.01 0.35
CA GLU A 165 -22.77 -1.72 -0.18
C GLU A 165 -23.18 -0.27 0.07
N THR A 166 -22.90 0.28 1.26
CA THR A 166 -23.20 1.69 1.57
C THR A 166 -22.22 2.67 0.92
N ALA A 167 -21.02 2.23 0.56
CA ALA A 167 -20.01 3.09 -0.06
C ALA A 167 -20.37 3.58 -1.48
N GLY A 168 -21.44 3.07 -2.09
CA GLY A 168 -22.00 3.51 -3.38
C GLY A 168 -21.07 3.32 -4.60
N PRO A 169 -21.60 3.03 -5.80
CA PRO A 169 -20.86 3.26 -7.03
C PRO A 169 -20.75 4.78 -7.25
N SER A 170 -19.54 5.30 -7.44
CA SER A 170 -19.41 6.61 -8.08
C SER A 170 -19.96 6.49 -9.50
N ALA A 171 -20.75 7.48 -9.95
CA ALA A 171 -21.17 7.58 -11.34
C ALA A 171 -19.95 7.41 -12.27
N PRO A 172 -20.10 6.80 -13.46
CA PRO A 172 -18.96 6.52 -14.33
C PRO A 172 -18.16 7.81 -14.53
N ALA A 173 -16.87 7.75 -14.22
CA ALA A 173 -15.93 8.84 -14.48
C ALA A 173 -16.08 9.22 -15.95
N VAL A 174 -16.58 10.43 -16.21
CA VAL A 174 -16.57 11.02 -17.54
C VAL A 174 -15.12 10.98 -18.00
N ARG A 175 -14.82 10.14 -18.98
CA ARG A 175 -13.49 10.12 -19.61
C ARG A 175 -13.26 11.54 -20.14
N PRO A 176 -12.15 12.21 -19.79
CA PRO A 176 -11.81 13.45 -20.47
C PRO A 176 -11.72 13.14 -21.97
N ALA A 177 -12.45 13.92 -22.77
CA ALA A 177 -12.37 13.83 -24.22
C ALA A 177 -10.90 13.92 -24.64
N PRO A 178 -10.46 13.13 -25.64
CA PRO A 178 -9.11 13.26 -26.16
C PRO A 178 -8.90 14.70 -26.61
N SER A 179 -7.91 15.38 -26.03
CA SER A 179 -7.48 16.71 -26.48
C SER A 179 -7.18 16.65 -27.98
N PRO A 180 -7.60 17.65 -28.77
CA PRO A 180 -7.32 17.67 -30.20
C PRO A 180 -5.81 17.71 -30.41
N VAL A 181 -5.30 16.67 -31.08
CA VAL A 181 -3.94 16.63 -31.60
C VAL A 181 -3.77 17.82 -32.54
N ALA A 182 -2.86 18.73 -32.20
CA ALA A 182 -2.39 19.75 -33.13
C ALA A 182 -1.67 19.04 -34.28
N GLN A 183 -2.31 19.02 -35.45
CA GLN A 183 -1.64 18.70 -36.70
C GLN A 183 -0.71 19.87 -37.04
N SER A 184 0.58 19.73 -36.75
CA SER A 184 1.60 20.57 -37.39
C SER A 184 2.04 19.89 -38.68
N ALA A 185 1.52 20.41 -39.79
CA ALA A 185 2.12 20.22 -41.11
C ALA A 185 3.47 20.97 -41.15
N GLY A 186 4.50 20.30 -41.66
CA GLY A 186 5.82 20.90 -41.92
C GLY A 186 6.70 19.92 -42.68
N GLN A 187 6.79 20.12 -43.99
CA GLN A 187 7.58 19.33 -44.95
C GLN A 187 9.04 19.83 -45.06
N SER A 188 9.92 18.88 -45.45
CA SER A 188 11.21 19.03 -46.17
C SER A 188 12.43 19.57 -45.37
N ALA A 189 13.69 19.13 -45.53
CA ALA A 189 14.40 18.36 -46.56
C ALA A 189 15.63 17.62 -45.95
N GLY A 190 16.16 16.56 -46.59
CA GLY A 190 17.39 15.80 -46.17
C GLY A 190 18.70 16.42 -46.67
N PRO A 191 19.81 15.66 -46.95
CA PRO A 191 20.27 14.36 -46.43
C PRO A 191 21.79 14.37 -46.02
N SER A 192 22.32 13.28 -45.44
CA SER A 192 23.59 12.58 -45.81
C SER A 192 24.33 11.84 -44.66
N ALA A 193 24.87 10.67 -45.04
CA ALA A 193 26.04 9.90 -44.54
C ALA A 193 26.21 9.71 -43.01
N GLY A 194 26.37 8.51 -42.44
CA GLY A 194 27.22 7.37 -42.80
C GLY A 194 27.79 6.78 -41.48
N PRO A 195 28.29 5.53 -41.45
CA PRO A 195 28.10 4.62 -40.31
C PRO A 195 29.34 4.45 -39.39
N SER A 196 29.16 3.95 -38.16
CA SER A 196 30.12 3.00 -37.58
C SER A 196 29.58 2.27 -36.34
N ALA A 197 29.98 1.00 -36.26
CA ALA A 197 29.66 -0.01 -35.26
C ALA A 197 30.56 0.03 -34.01
N ASN A 198 30.07 -0.54 -32.90
CA ASN A 198 30.73 -1.56 -32.08
C ASN A 198 29.73 -1.98 -30.96
N GLN A 199 29.34 -3.25 -30.83
CA GLN A 199 30.07 -4.35 -30.15
C GLN A 199 30.64 -3.89 -28.80
N SER A 200 30.60 -4.59 -27.67
CA SER A 200 30.22 -5.93 -27.23
C SER A 200 30.64 -5.92 -25.74
N ALA A 201 29.94 -6.60 -24.84
CA ALA A 201 30.55 -7.38 -23.74
C ALA A 201 29.52 -7.70 -22.65
N THR A 202 29.14 -8.96 -22.68
CA THR A 202 28.72 -9.82 -21.56
C THR A 202 29.75 -9.84 -20.43
N HIS A 203 29.30 -9.84 -19.16
CA HIS A 203 29.58 -10.92 -18.20
C HIS A 203 28.73 -10.76 -16.92
N PRO A 204 28.33 -11.88 -16.27
CA PRO A 204 27.38 -11.89 -15.17
C PRO A 204 28.09 -11.72 -13.81
N ALA A 205 27.60 -10.81 -12.98
CA ALA A 205 28.05 -10.70 -11.59
C ALA A 205 27.16 -11.54 -10.67
N THR A 206 27.81 -12.51 -10.06
CA THR A 206 27.43 -13.47 -9.03
C THR A 206 26.54 -12.87 -7.93
N GLN A 207 25.38 -13.50 -7.70
CA GLN A 207 24.51 -13.18 -6.56
C GLN A 207 25.12 -13.69 -5.25
N SER A 208 25.69 -12.79 -4.47
CA SER A 208 25.97 -12.99 -3.05
C SER A 208 24.70 -12.70 -2.24
N ARG A 209 24.13 -13.74 -1.62
CA ARG A 209 23.10 -13.63 -0.57
C ARG A 209 23.61 -12.79 0.60
N PRO A 210 22.85 -11.83 1.14
CA PRO A 210 22.98 -11.44 2.53
C PRO A 210 21.98 -12.24 3.38
N ALA A 211 22.49 -12.80 4.47
CA ALA A 211 21.70 -13.41 5.52
C ALA A 211 20.66 -12.40 6.05
N THR A 212 19.40 -12.84 6.17
CA THR A 212 18.40 -12.14 6.98
C THR A 212 18.84 -12.21 8.43
N ASP A 213 19.35 -11.09 8.94
CA ASP A 213 19.55 -10.86 10.36
C ASP A 213 18.18 -10.83 11.07
N PRO A 214 17.91 -11.74 12.03
CA PRO A 214 16.62 -11.85 12.70
C PRO A 214 16.35 -10.76 13.76
N HIS A 215 17.19 -9.72 13.86
CA HIS A 215 17.08 -8.69 14.91
C HIS A 215 16.41 -7.35 14.54
N LEU A 216 15.94 -7.12 13.31
CA LEU A 216 15.41 -5.80 12.90
C LEU A 216 13.88 -5.73 12.75
N LEU A 217 13.15 -6.11 13.80
CA LEU A 217 11.71 -5.81 13.98
C LEU A 217 11.45 -5.21 15.37
N GLU A 218 12.41 -4.47 15.90
CA GLU A 218 12.24 -3.65 17.09
C GLU A 218 12.39 -2.18 16.72
N ASP A 219 11.26 -1.49 16.72
CA ASP A 219 11.16 -0.08 17.06
C ASP A 219 9.69 0.21 17.40
N ALA A 220 9.28 -0.31 18.56
CA ALA A 220 8.15 0.21 19.30
C ALA A 220 8.70 1.35 20.18
N GLY A 221 8.13 2.53 20.01
CA GLY A 221 8.65 3.79 20.55
C GLY A 221 9.02 3.75 22.04
N THR A 222 10.13 4.43 22.31
CA THR A 222 10.50 4.98 23.61
C THR A 222 10.27 6.48 23.56
N THR A 223 9.24 6.92 24.27
CA THR A 223 9.38 7.89 25.36
C THR A 223 8.66 7.28 26.54
#